data_AF-A0ABD4U2U9-F1
#
_entry.id   AF-A0ABD4U2U9-F1
#
_cell.length_a   1.000
_cell.length_b   1.000
_cell.length_c   1.000
_cell.angle_alpha   90.00
_cell.angle_beta   90.00
_cell.angle_gamma   90.00
#
_symmetry.space_group_name_H-M   'P 1'
#
loop_
_entity.id
_entity.type
_entity.pdbx_description
1 polymer ?
#
loop_
_entity_poly.entity_id
_entity_poly.type
_entity_poly.pdbx_seq_one_letter_code
_entity_poly.pdbx_strand_id
1 'polypeptide(L)'
;MGYFKKYKFDKSKFKLGMRTFKTGVAVFIVLLVFGLFGWKGLQIGALTAVFSLREDFDKSVHFGTSRILGNSIGGLYALLFFLINNLFHEQFWVTLLVVPLCTMLTIMTNVAMNNKAGVIGGVSAMLIITLSIPTGETVLYVFARVFETFMGVFVAMLVNSDVDRLRKVLKLKNEE
;
A
#
# COMPACT_ATOMS: atom_id res chain seq x y z
N MET A 1 -10.58 -32.26 -5.60
CA MET A 1 -11.05 -32.10 -4.20
C MET A 1 -9.93 -31.81 -3.16
N GLY A 2 -8.72 -31.33 -3.54
CA GLY A 2 -7.55 -31.30 -2.63
C GLY A 2 -7.09 -29.94 -2.08
N TYR A 3 -7.37 -28.82 -2.76
CA TYR A 3 -6.78 -27.52 -2.38
C TYR A 3 -7.29 -26.96 -1.06
N PHE A 4 -8.57 -27.18 -0.73
CA PHE A 4 -9.18 -26.64 0.49
C PHE A 4 -8.72 -27.35 1.78
N LYS A 5 -8.20 -28.58 1.70
CA LYS A 5 -7.73 -29.34 2.88
C LYS A 5 -6.53 -28.69 3.58
N LYS A 6 -5.78 -27.80 2.91
CA LYS A 6 -4.65 -27.04 3.47
C LYS A 6 -5.09 -25.92 4.42
N TYR A 7 -6.30 -25.38 4.24
CA TYR A 7 -6.82 -24.27 5.03
C TYR A 7 -7.65 -24.79 6.21
N LYS A 8 -6.96 -25.32 7.23
CA LYS A 8 -7.58 -25.71 8.51
C LYS A 8 -7.17 -24.74 9.61
N PHE A 9 -8.12 -24.36 10.45
CA PHE A 9 -7.85 -23.47 11.59
C PHE A 9 -7.13 -24.24 12.70
N ASP A 10 -5.88 -23.85 12.97
CA ASP A 10 -5.06 -24.40 14.04
C ASP A 10 -5.10 -23.45 15.25
N LYS A 11 -5.92 -23.80 16.26
CA LYS A 11 -6.07 -23.03 17.50
C LYS A 11 -4.73 -22.78 18.22
N SER A 12 -3.77 -23.70 18.11
CA SER A 12 -2.48 -23.59 18.80
C SER A 12 -1.60 -22.45 18.27
N LYS A 13 -1.81 -22.07 16.99
CA LYS A 13 -1.09 -21.00 16.30
C LYS A 13 -1.79 -19.64 16.40
N PHE A 14 -3.03 -19.61 16.89
CA PHE A 14 -3.78 -18.37 17.09
C PHE A 14 -3.29 -17.64 18.35
N LYS A 15 -2.10 -17.04 18.26
CA LYS A 15 -1.45 -16.28 19.33
C LYS A 15 -1.09 -14.89 18.82
N LEU A 16 -1.13 -13.91 19.70
CA LEU A 16 -0.75 -12.54 19.37
C LEU A 16 0.78 -12.43 19.29
N GLY A 17 1.31 -12.49 18.07
CA GLY A 17 2.73 -12.23 17.81
C GLY A 17 3.05 -10.74 17.87
N MET A 18 4.32 -10.41 18.15
CA MET A 18 4.80 -9.01 18.22
C MET A 18 4.54 -8.23 16.92
N ARG A 19 4.81 -8.84 15.77
CA ARG A 19 4.51 -8.23 14.47
C ARG A 19 3.02 -7.93 14.32
N THR A 20 2.14 -8.86 14.71
CA THR A 20 0.68 -8.67 14.67
C THR A 20 0.24 -7.52 15.56
N PHE A 21 0.80 -7.41 16.77
CA PHE A 21 0.54 -6.29 17.66
C PHE A 21 0.97 -4.95 17.06
N LYS A 22 2.21 -4.84 16.56
CA LYS A 22 2.71 -3.64 15.87
C LYS A 22 1.82 -3.25 14.69
N THR A 23 1.36 -4.24 13.91
CA THR A 23 0.41 -3.99 12.81
C THR A 23 -0.90 -3.40 13.30
N GLY A 24 -1.48 -3.92 14.38
CA GLY A 24 -2.68 -3.36 14.99
C GLY A 24 -2.49 -1.91 15.44
N VAL A 25 -1.36 -1.61 16.10
CA VAL A 25 -1.00 -0.25 16.52
C VAL A 25 -0.83 0.70 15.34
N ALA A 26 -0.15 0.26 14.28
CA ALA A 26 0.03 1.08 13.08
C ALA A 26 -1.30 1.39 12.37
N VAL A 27 -2.19 0.40 12.25
CA VAL A 27 -3.54 0.62 11.71
C VAL A 27 -4.32 1.59 12.59
N PHE A 28 -4.27 1.43 13.91
CA PHE A 28 -4.91 2.36 14.84
C PHE A 28 -4.43 3.81 14.65
N ILE A 29 -3.12 4.02 14.53
CA ILE A 29 -2.54 5.35 14.32
C ILE A 29 -2.96 5.92 12.96
N VAL A 30 -2.96 5.12 11.89
CA VAL A 30 -3.43 5.59 10.58
C VAL A 30 -4.90 6.01 10.65
N LEU A 31 -5.76 5.19 11.27
CA LEU A 31 -7.18 5.50 11.47
C LEU A 31 -7.37 6.81 12.24
N LEU A 32 -6.63 6.98 13.33
CA LEU A 32 -6.70 8.15 14.20
C LEU A 32 -6.25 9.41 13.46
N VAL A 33 -5.09 9.38 12.79
CA VAL A 33 -4.56 10.53 12.04
C VAL A 33 -5.52 10.93 10.92
N PHE A 34 -5.90 9.99 10.05
CA PHE A 34 -6.78 10.30 8.92
C PHE A 34 -8.17 10.75 9.38
N GLY A 35 -8.69 10.16 10.46
CA GLY A 35 -9.96 10.56 11.06
C GLY A 35 -9.94 11.98 11.63
N LEU A 36 -8.87 12.36 12.34
CA LEU A 36 -8.73 13.69 12.92
C LEU A 36 -8.54 14.79 11.87
N PHE A 37 -7.80 14.51 10.79
CA PHE A 37 -7.55 15.49 9.72
C PHE A 37 -8.58 15.43 8.58
N GLY A 38 -9.56 14.51 8.64
CA GLY A 38 -10.57 14.35 7.59
C GLY A 38 -9.99 13.92 6.24
N TRP A 39 -8.84 13.24 6.22
CA TRP A 39 -8.19 12.82 4.99
C TRP A 39 -8.90 11.64 4.32
N LYS A 40 -9.02 11.69 2.99
CA LYS A 40 -9.57 10.59 2.19
C LYS A 40 -8.58 9.43 2.08
N GLY A 41 -9.07 8.29 1.58
CA GLY A 41 -8.27 7.10 1.29
C GLY A 41 -7.64 6.39 2.50
N LEU A 42 -8.32 6.48 3.64
CA LEU A 42 -8.04 5.74 4.87
C LEU A 42 -7.71 4.25 4.64
N GLN A 43 -8.45 3.60 3.74
CA GLN A 43 -8.26 2.20 3.38
C GLN A 43 -6.86 1.94 2.81
N ILE A 44 -6.36 2.83 1.95
CA ILE A 44 -5.04 2.69 1.33
C ILE A 44 -3.95 2.93 2.36
N GLY A 45 -4.08 3.96 3.20
CA GLY A 45 -3.14 4.21 4.29
C GLY A 45 -3.02 2.99 5.21
N ALA A 46 -4.16 2.43 5.64
CA ALA A 46 -4.19 1.29 6.55
C ALA A 46 -3.62 0.01 5.92
N LEU A 47 -4.03 -0.32 4.69
CA LEU A 47 -3.46 -1.46 3.95
C LEU A 47 -1.96 -1.30 3.71
N THR A 48 -1.51 -0.06 3.52
CA THR A 48 -0.09 0.26 3.38
C THR A 48 0.67 0.01 4.66
N ALA A 49 0.15 0.43 5.80
CA ALA A 49 0.78 0.14 7.09
C ALA A 49 0.92 -1.38 7.33
N VAL A 50 -0.15 -2.14 7.05
CA VAL A 50 -0.16 -3.62 7.20
C VAL A 50 0.88 -4.29 6.31
N PHE A 51 0.95 -3.88 5.04
CA PHE A 51 1.85 -4.49 4.07
C PHE A 51 3.30 -4.03 4.22
N SER A 52 3.57 -2.86 4.79
CA SER A 52 4.94 -2.38 5.02
C SER A 52 5.55 -2.97 6.29
N LEU A 53 4.75 -3.30 7.32
CA LEU A 53 5.27 -3.91 8.53
C LEU A 53 5.78 -5.34 8.30
N ARG A 54 7.06 -5.53 8.63
CA ARG A 54 7.77 -6.81 8.64
C ARG A 54 8.38 -7.05 10.02
N GLU A 55 8.91 -8.25 10.22
CA GLU A 55 9.56 -8.62 11.50
C GLU A 55 10.81 -7.78 11.75
N ASP A 56 11.59 -7.52 10.70
CA ASP A 56 12.79 -6.69 10.76
C ASP A 56 12.52 -5.28 10.23
N PHE A 57 13.19 -4.29 10.81
CA PHE A 57 13.08 -2.88 10.40
C PHE A 57 13.56 -2.66 8.97
N ASP A 58 14.74 -3.17 8.60
CA ASP A 58 15.30 -2.99 7.25
C ASP A 58 14.40 -3.60 6.17
N LYS A 59 13.81 -4.77 6.46
CA LYS A 59 12.81 -5.38 5.58
C LYS A 59 11.57 -4.49 5.47
N SER A 60 11.15 -3.85 6.56
CA SER A 60 10.02 -2.93 6.54
C SER A 60 10.32 -1.69 5.68
N VAL A 61 11.52 -1.12 5.78
CA VAL A 61 11.98 -0.01 4.91
C VAL A 61 11.95 -0.45 3.45
N HIS A 62 12.58 -1.58 3.13
CA HIS A 62 12.66 -2.10 1.76
C HIS A 62 11.25 -2.30 1.16
N PHE A 63 10.35 -2.95 1.89
CA PHE A 63 8.97 -3.15 1.45
C PHE A 63 8.17 -1.83 1.36
N GLY A 64 8.39 -0.90 2.29
CA GLY A 64 7.77 0.42 2.29
C GLY A 64 8.15 1.23 1.05
N THR A 65 9.45 1.34 0.77
CA THR A 65 9.97 2.04 -0.41
C THR A 65 9.50 1.41 -1.71
N SER A 66 9.53 0.07 -1.78
CA SER A 66 9.00 -0.70 -2.91
C SER A 66 7.54 -0.34 -3.21
N ARG A 67 6.73 -0.14 -2.17
CA ARG A 67 5.32 0.22 -2.30
C ARG A 67 5.12 1.67 -2.75
N ILE A 68 5.87 2.62 -2.18
CA ILE A 68 5.82 4.03 -2.60
C ILE A 68 6.17 4.14 -4.08
N LEU A 69 7.25 3.49 -4.51
CA LEU A 69 7.66 3.46 -5.90
C LEU A 69 6.60 2.80 -6.80
N GLY A 70 6.08 1.64 -6.38
CA GLY A 70 5.05 0.92 -7.15
C GLY A 70 3.79 1.75 -7.35
N ASN A 71 3.25 2.34 -6.27
CA ASN A 71 2.07 3.20 -6.34
C ASN A 71 2.32 4.47 -7.15
N SER A 72 3.53 5.03 -7.11
CA SER A 72 3.88 6.18 -7.95
C SER A 72 3.88 5.83 -9.44
N ILE A 73 4.44 4.67 -9.81
CA ILE A 73 4.39 4.17 -11.20
C ILE A 73 2.94 3.92 -11.64
N GLY A 74 2.12 3.31 -10.78
CA GLY A 74 0.70 3.10 -11.05
C GLY A 74 -0.06 4.42 -11.24
N GLY A 75 0.21 5.41 -10.39
CA GLY A 75 -0.34 6.77 -10.51
C GLY A 75 0.06 7.46 -11.81
N LEU A 76 1.31 7.32 -12.24
CA LEU A 76 1.79 7.85 -13.52
C LEU A 76 1.01 7.26 -14.70
N TYR A 77 0.85 5.94 -14.77
CA TYR A 77 0.10 5.32 -15.87
C TYR A 77 -1.40 5.61 -15.81
N ALA A 78 -1.96 5.85 -14.63
CA ALA A 78 -3.33 6.31 -14.48
C ALA A 78 -3.53 7.76 -14.97
N LEU A 79 -2.54 8.64 -14.73
CA LEU A 79 -2.54 9.99 -15.31
C LEU A 79 -2.47 9.94 -16.83
N LEU A 80 -1.60 9.09 -17.39
CA LEU A 80 -1.50 8.91 -18.85
C LEU A 80 -2.83 8.39 -19.43
N PHE A 81 -3.45 7.40 -18.79
CA PHE A 81 -4.77 6.92 -19.18
C PHE A 81 -5.78 8.06 -19.18
N PHE A 82 -5.82 8.88 -18.12
CA PHE A 82 -6.78 9.97 -18.00
C PHE A 82 -6.62 11.01 -19.11
N LEU A 83 -5.38 11.38 -19.45
CA LEU A 83 -5.11 12.30 -20.56
C LEU A 83 -5.64 11.73 -21.89
N ILE A 84 -5.38 10.45 -22.17
CA ILE A 84 -5.89 9.79 -23.37
C ILE A 84 -7.42 9.74 -23.35
N ASN A 85 -8.02 9.32 -22.24
CA ASN A 85 -9.46 9.18 -22.11
C ASN A 85 -10.18 10.52 -22.33
N ASN A 86 -9.61 11.61 -21.81
CA ASN A 86 -10.15 12.96 -22.02
C ASN A 86 -10.05 13.41 -23.48
N LEU A 87 -8.95 13.11 -24.18
CA LEU A 87 -8.80 13.41 -25.63
C LEU A 87 -9.85 12.73 -26.49
N PHE A 88 -10.33 11.55 -26.06
CA PHE A 88 -11.33 10.76 -26.77
C PHE A 88 -12.73 10.89 -26.17
N HIS A 89 -13.01 11.91 -25.35
CA HIS A 89 -14.33 12.15 -24.75
C HIS A 89 -14.89 10.95 -23.96
N GLU A 90 -14.03 10.28 -23.19
CA GLU A 90 -14.40 9.24 -22.22
C GLU A 90 -15.12 8.02 -22.82
N GLN A 91 -14.83 7.73 -24.08
CA GLN A 91 -15.44 6.62 -24.79
C GLN A 91 -15.00 5.28 -24.19
N PHE A 92 -15.96 4.38 -23.98
CA PHE A 92 -15.71 3.10 -23.30
C PHE A 92 -14.64 2.23 -23.97
N TRP A 93 -14.53 2.28 -25.31
CA TRP A 93 -13.53 1.51 -26.04
C TRP A 93 -12.09 1.94 -25.69
N VAL A 94 -11.88 3.19 -25.28
CA VAL A 94 -10.57 3.69 -24.81
C VAL A 94 -10.22 3.02 -23.50
N THR A 95 -11.15 2.95 -22.55
CA THR A 95 -10.98 2.20 -21.30
C THR A 95 -10.67 0.72 -21.58
N LEU A 96 -11.41 0.10 -22.50
CA LEU A 96 -11.25 -1.31 -22.86
C LEU A 96 -9.84 -1.64 -23.39
N LEU A 97 -9.24 -0.73 -24.18
CA LEU A 97 -7.92 -0.94 -24.77
C LEU A 97 -6.78 -0.40 -23.91
N VAL A 98 -6.92 0.80 -23.37
CA VAL A 98 -5.82 1.52 -22.71
C VAL A 98 -5.59 1.04 -21.29
N VAL A 99 -6.62 0.65 -20.52
CA VAL A 99 -6.42 0.15 -19.14
C VAL A 99 -5.58 -1.15 -19.11
N PRO A 100 -5.83 -2.17 -19.96
CA PRO A 100 -4.93 -3.32 -20.06
C PRO A 100 -3.50 -2.95 -20.47
N LEU A 101 -3.33 -2.03 -21.43
CA LEU A 101 -2.01 -1.53 -21.84
C LEU A 101 -1.27 -0.86 -20.68
N CYS A 102 -1.92 0.08 -19.99
CA CYS A 102 -1.37 0.73 -18.79
C CYS A 102 -1.07 -0.28 -17.67
N THR A 103 -1.86 -1.35 -17.54
CA THR A 103 -1.58 -2.44 -16.59
C THR A 103 -0.28 -3.15 -16.93
N MET A 104 -0.12 -3.57 -18.18
CA MET A 104 1.11 -4.22 -18.65
C MET A 104 2.32 -3.31 -18.49
N LEU A 105 2.19 -2.04 -18.86
CA LEU A 105 3.26 -1.05 -18.67
C LEU A 105 3.61 -0.84 -17.20
N THR A 106 2.61 -0.78 -16.30
CA THR A 106 2.83 -0.67 -14.86
C THR A 106 3.65 -1.86 -14.34
N ILE A 107 3.34 -3.07 -14.79
CA ILE A 107 4.07 -4.30 -14.42
C ILE A 107 5.50 -4.23 -14.98
N MET A 108 5.65 -3.98 -16.28
CA MET A 108 6.95 -3.95 -16.96
C MET A 108 7.87 -2.91 -16.35
N THR A 109 7.38 -1.71 -16.06
CA THR A 109 8.17 -0.63 -15.45
C THR A 109 8.60 -0.98 -14.04
N ASN A 110 7.72 -1.57 -13.22
CA ASN A 110 8.11 -2.06 -11.89
C ASN A 110 9.18 -3.15 -11.99
N VAL A 111 9.05 -4.10 -12.92
CA VAL A 111 10.05 -5.17 -13.11
C VAL A 111 11.37 -4.59 -13.60
N ALA A 112 11.35 -3.66 -14.56
CA ALA A 112 12.53 -2.98 -15.09
C ALA A 112 13.27 -2.16 -14.02
N MET A 113 12.54 -1.58 -13.06
CA MET A 113 13.10 -0.89 -11.90
C MET A 113 13.50 -1.83 -10.74
N ASN A 114 13.55 -3.15 -10.98
CA ASN A 114 13.82 -4.18 -9.97
C ASN A 114 12.85 -4.14 -8.76
N ASN A 115 11.64 -3.61 -8.96
CA ASN A 115 10.62 -3.40 -7.94
C ASN A 115 9.51 -4.46 -7.98
N LYS A 116 9.86 -5.74 -8.04
CA LYS A 116 8.89 -6.85 -8.17
C LYS A 116 7.86 -6.88 -7.03
N ALA A 117 8.28 -6.55 -5.81
CA ALA A 117 7.40 -6.49 -4.64
C ALA A 117 6.36 -5.35 -4.72
N GLY A 118 6.61 -4.32 -5.53
CA GLY A 118 5.73 -3.17 -5.72
C GLY A 118 4.67 -3.35 -6.80
N VAL A 119 4.77 -4.40 -7.64
CA VAL A 119 3.88 -4.63 -8.79
C VAL A 119 2.41 -4.66 -8.39
N ILE A 120 2.04 -5.44 -7.37
CA ILE A 120 0.64 -5.54 -6.93
C ILE A 120 0.13 -4.18 -6.44
N GLY A 121 0.96 -3.45 -5.69
CA GLY A 121 0.64 -2.09 -5.24
C GLY A 121 0.38 -1.17 -6.43
N GLY A 122 1.34 -1.07 -7.34
CA GLY A 122 1.26 -0.20 -8.51
C GLY A 122 0.08 -0.50 -9.42
N VAL A 123 -0.17 -1.77 -9.73
CA VAL A 123 -1.33 -2.17 -10.54
C VAL A 123 -2.63 -1.84 -9.81
N SER A 124 -2.71 -2.09 -8.50
CA SER A 124 -3.91 -1.75 -7.70
C SER A 124 -4.15 -0.24 -7.70
N ALA A 125 -3.11 0.58 -7.53
CA ALA A 125 -3.23 2.03 -7.60
C ALA A 125 -3.71 2.49 -8.98
N MET A 126 -3.14 1.95 -10.06
CA MET A 126 -3.54 2.27 -11.43
C MET A 126 -5.02 1.93 -11.66
N LEU A 127 -5.44 0.71 -11.32
CA LEU A 127 -6.83 0.27 -11.51
C LEU A 127 -7.83 1.05 -10.64
N ILE A 128 -7.51 1.30 -9.36
CA ILE A 128 -8.39 2.07 -8.48
C ILE A 128 -8.56 3.49 -9.03
N ILE A 129 -7.48 4.15 -9.44
CA ILE A 129 -7.55 5.52 -9.97
C ILE A 129 -8.35 5.54 -11.28
N THR A 130 -8.04 4.64 -12.21
CA THR A 130 -8.68 4.64 -13.54
C THR A 130 -10.14 4.19 -13.54
N LEU A 131 -10.53 3.26 -12.65
CA LEU A 131 -11.87 2.66 -12.65
C LEU A 131 -12.82 3.21 -11.57
N SER A 132 -12.32 3.97 -10.58
CA SER A 132 -13.15 4.43 -9.44
C SER A 132 -13.39 5.95 -9.40
N ILE A 133 -12.80 6.73 -10.31
CA ILE A 133 -12.88 8.20 -10.25
C ILE A 133 -13.90 8.73 -11.26
N PRO A 134 -14.91 9.51 -10.83
CA PRO A 134 -15.74 10.32 -11.72
C PRO A 134 -14.92 11.48 -12.30
N THR A 135 -15.21 11.84 -13.54
CA THR A 135 -14.37 12.70 -14.36
C THR A 135 -14.32 14.13 -13.84
N GLY A 136 -13.09 14.64 -13.59
CA GLY A 136 -12.85 16.01 -13.13
C GLY A 136 -11.76 16.21 -12.06
N GLU A 137 -11.48 15.22 -11.21
CA GLU A 137 -10.55 15.36 -10.05
C GLU A 137 -9.25 14.55 -10.14
N THR A 138 -8.95 13.95 -11.30
CA THR A 138 -8.00 12.85 -11.41
C THR A 138 -6.56 13.18 -11.00
N VAL A 139 -6.08 14.39 -11.27
CA VAL A 139 -4.67 14.76 -10.96
C VAL A 139 -4.46 14.86 -9.45
N LEU A 140 -5.29 15.64 -8.76
CA LEU A 140 -5.20 15.81 -7.31
C LEU A 140 -5.42 14.47 -6.59
N TYR A 141 -6.29 13.64 -7.12
CA TYR A 141 -6.53 12.31 -6.60
C TYR A 141 -5.30 11.38 -6.74
N VAL A 142 -4.58 11.41 -7.87
CA VAL A 142 -3.35 10.62 -8.02
C VAL A 142 -2.32 11.01 -6.97
N PHE A 143 -2.12 12.31 -6.75
CA PHE A 143 -1.24 12.80 -5.69
C PHE A 143 -1.72 12.38 -4.30
N ALA A 144 -3.03 12.45 -4.04
CA ALA A 144 -3.61 11.96 -2.79
C ALA A 144 -3.30 10.47 -2.59
N ARG A 145 -3.41 9.63 -3.62
CA ARG A 145 -3.12 8.18 -3.53
C ARG A 145 -1.67 7.87 -3.20
N VAL A 146 -0.73 8.60 -3.82
CA VAL A 146 0.70 8.47 -3.49
C VAL A 146 0.95 8.95 -2.06
N PHE A 147 0.34 10.07 -1.65
CA PHE A 147 0.45 10.61 -0.31
C PHE A 147 -0.13 9.66 0.76
N GLU A 148 -1.31 9.09 0.54
CA GLU A 148 -1.94 8.11 1.44
C GLU A 148 -1.04 6.89 1.66
N THR A 149 -0.40 6.43 0.59
CA THR A 149 0.59 5.35 0.65
C THR A 149 1.80 5.76 1.48
N PHE A 150 2.36 6.93 1.20
CA PHE A 150 3.49 7.46 1.95
C PHE A 150 3.19 7.55 3.44
N MET A 151 2.03 8.09 3.83
CA MET A 151 1.61 8.17 5.22
C MET A 151 1.48 6.80 5.89
N GLY A 152 0.93 5.81 5.19
CA GLY A 152 0.86 4.44 5.70
C GLY A 152 2.25 3.82 5.92
N VAL A 153 3.20 4.07 5.00
CA VAL A 153 4.58 3.59 5.15
C VAL A 153 5.25 4.28 6.33
N PHE A 154 5.12 5.61 6.41
CA PHE A 154 5.68 6.42 7.47
C PHE A 154 5.23 5.94 8.86
N VAL A 155 3.93 5.77 9.07
CA VAL A 155 3.38 5.26 10.34
C VAL A 155 3.88 3.84 10.63
N ALA A 156 3.94 2.96 9.63
CA ALA A 156 4.50 1.62 9.80
C ALA A 156 5.97 1.65 10.27
N MET A 157 6.79 2.53 9.70
CA MET A 157 8.20 2.65 10.09
C MET A 157 8.35 3.18 11.51
N LEU A 158 7.58 4.21 11.88
CA LEU A 158 7.57 4.75 13.24
C LEU A 158 7.23 3.67 14.26
N VAL A 159 6.11 2.97 14.06
CA VAL A 159 5.67 1.92 14.98
C VAL A 159 6.69 0.79 15.08
N ASN A 160 7.31 0.41 13.95
CA ASN A 160 8.29 -0.68 14.00
C ASN A 160 9.54 -0.29 14.82
N SER A 161 10.06 0.92 14.58
CA SER A 161 11.21 1.48 15.28
C SER A 161 10.95 1.66 16.77
N ASP A 162 9.86 2.34 17.12
CA ASP A 162 9.59 2.76 18.49
C ASP A 162 9.29 1.56 19.39
N VAL A 163 8.51 0.59 18.90
CA VAL A 163 8.22 -0.63 19.68
C VAL A 163 9.47 -1.48 19.89
N ASP A 164 10.37 -1.56 18.90
CA ASP A 164 11.65 -2.28 19.10
C ASP A 164 12.56 -1.55 20.08
N ARG A 165 12.61 -0.23 20.01
CA ARG A 165 13.38 0.59 20.95
C ARG A 165 12.87 0.43 22.39
N LEU A 166 11.56 0.56 22.60
CA LEU A 166 10.93 0.35 23.91
C LEU A 166 11.20 -1.04 24.47
N ARG A 167 11.13 -2.07 23.63
CA ARG A 167 11.43 -3.44 24.05
C ARG A 167 12.88 -3.62 24.48
N LYS A 168 13.84 -3.01 23.78
CA LYS A 168 15.26 -3.05 24.16
C LYS A 168 15.49 -2.39 25.52
N VAL A 169 14.90 -1.22 25.74
CA VAL A 169 15.00 -0.49 27.02
C VAL A 169 14.38 -1.27 28.18
N LEU A 170 13.20 -1.87 27.97
CA LEU A 170 12.54 -2.68 29.01
C LEU A 170 13.31 -3.95 29.36
N LYS A 171 14.01 -4.57 28.40
CA LYS A 171 14.89 -5.71 28.69
C LYS A 171 16.07 -5.31 29.55
N LEU A 172 16.75 -4.22 29.20
CA LEU A 172 17.90 -3.72 29.95
C LEU A 172 17.53 -3.42 31.42
N LYS A 173 16.35 -2.82 31.64
CA LYS A 173 15.85 -2.51 32.99
C LYS A 173 15.47 -3.74 33.83
N ASN A 174 15.19 -4.88 33.20
CA ASN A 174 14.88 -6.13 33.91
C ASN A 174 16.12 -6.99 34.20
N GLU A 175 17.27 -6.62 33.63
CA GLU A 175 18.57 -7.28 33.84
C GLU A 175 19.45 -6.54 34.87
N GLU A 176 19.05 -5.32 35.29
CA GLU A 176 19.58 -4.56 36.45
C GLU A 176 18.80 -4.86 37.74
#